data_AF-A0A381J5L8-F1
#
_entry.id   AF-A0A381J5L8-F1
#
_cell.length_a   1.000
_cell.length_b   1.000
_cell.length_c   1.000
_cell.angle_alpha   90.00
_cell.angle_beta   90.00
_cell.angle_gamma   90.00
#
_symmetry.space_group_name_H-M   'P 1'
#
loop_
_entity.id
_entity.type
_entity.pdbx_description
1 polymer ?
#
loop_
_entity_poly.entity_id
_entity_poly.type
_entity_poly.pdbx_seq_one_letter_code
_entity_poly.pdbx_strand_id
1 'polypeptide(L)'
;MTQTDKEGKLQKGKYAIWFEEEYKNAIQNPKYKTLFNDVDIETEAELVHNGYFAQDKKGALKDTNGSTAADEDAYSLIMKDKEKLLSFDTKLKFIFSHSALKEGWDNPNVFQICTLNETKSETKKRQEIGSGLRLAVNQEGERVYGFSVNTLTVMANESYEDFVRKLQNEYEEDEGIRFGVVEKHSFANVIISKDGEYTYLEQESSQKIFDHLKKYEYIDNKGKITNKLRSDLKQQKVQVPEEFKEIEPQIISNLKKLAGNLNVKNAEDKKQVKLNKMRYLSPEFKELWDKIKYKTTYSVEFDSNELVSKCVEEIKNSLIISKAKLIYSKAGVDITKAGTVTEENNRYSIDIEEPNFVLPDIITFLQNQTNLTRRTLVEILKKSKRLDDFKKNPQKFMDEVASIIKRKMRLMIVDGIKYEKVGDDEYYAQELFETEELSGYLSKNMIGSEKSVYDYIIYDSDVEAEFAEKFEKNDSVKMYIKLPDWFKILTPLGSYNPDWGVLIEKDNIEKLYFVVETKGNILAEELREREYKKIQCGYKHFAALGNETIFKETDSFEKFIENV
;
A
#
# COMPACT_ATOMS: atom_id res chain seq x y z
N MET A 1 -31.84 14.02 9.02
CA MET A 1 -31.55 13.30 10.29
C MET A 1 -32.41 13.77 11.46
N THR A 2 -32.86 15.02 11.48
CA THR A 2 -33.62 15.62 12.59
C THR A 2 -34.80 16.44 12.06
N GLN A 3 -35.83 16.63 12.87
CA GLN A 3 -37.01 17.43 12.58
C GLN A 3 -37.43 18.17 13.85
N THR A 4 -37.92 19.40 13.73
CA THR A 4 -38.45 20.14 14.87
C THR A 4 -39.97 19.98 14.92
N ASP A 5 -40.52 19.64 16.09
CA ASP A 5 -41.96 19.58 16.28
C ASP A 5 -42.60 20.97 16.43
N LYS A 6 -43.93 21.00 16.54
CA LYS A 6 -44.71 22.24 16.65
C LYS A 6 -44.41 23.05 17.92
N GLU A 7 -43.72 22.46 18.89
CA GLU A 7 -43.34 23.07 20.17
C GLU A 7 -41.86 23.51 20.19
N GLY A 8 -41.13 23.32 19.09
CA GLY A 8 -39.73 23.71 18.97
C GLY A 8 -38.74 22.65 19.49
N LYS A 9 -39.20 21.45 19.83
CA LYS A 9 -38.35 20.37 20.35
C LYS A 9 -37.78 19.54 19.20
N LEU A 10 -36.49 19.20 19.32
CA LEU A 10 -35.79 18.36 18.35
C LEU A 10 -36.31 16.92 18.44
N GLN A 11 -36.76 16.38 17.31
CA GLN A 11 -37.13 14.99 17.11
C GLN A 11 -36.27 14.37 16.00
N LYS A 12 -36.24 13.04 15.92
CA LYS A 12 -35.59 12.34 14.83
C LYS A 12 -36.35 12.61 13.53
N GLY A 13 -35.60 12.99 12.49
CA GLY A 13 -36.16 13.15 11.16
C GLY A 13 -36.31 11.80 10.47
N LYS A 14 -37.09 11.75 9.39
CA LYS A 14 -37.41 10.51 8.65
C LYS A 14 -36.17 9.66 8.29
N TYR A 15 -35.09 10.29 7.83
CA TYR A 15 -33.85 9.56 7.49
C TYR A 15 -33.16 8.90 8.68
N ALA A 16 -33.23 9.48 9.88
CA ALA A 16 -32.65 8.84 11.07
C ALA A 16 -33.48 7.62 11.49
N ILE A 17 -34.81 7.71 11.38
CA ILE A 17 -35.72 6.60 11.66
C ILE A 17 -35.45 5.45 10.68
N TRP A 18 -35.42 5.73 9.37
CA TRP A 18 -35.12 4.73 8.35
C TRP A 18 -33.74 4.12 8.51
N PHE A 19 -32.72 4.93 8.82
CA PHE A 19 -31.38 4.41 9.08
C PHE A 19 -31.39 3.44 10.27
N GLU A 20 -32.02 3.79 11.39
CA GLU A 20 -32.07 2.93 12.57
C GLU A 20 -32.85 1.63 12.33
N GLU A 21 -33.94 1.69 11.56
CA GLU A 21 -34.71 0.51 11.15
C GLU A 21 -33.87 -0.43 10.27
N GLU A 22 -33.26 0.10 9.21
CA GLU A 22 -32.42 -0.69 8.30
C GLU A 22 -31.15 -1.22 8.98
N TYR A 23 -30.55 -0.43 9.87
CA TYR A 23 -29.40 -0.86 10.65
C TYR A 23 -29.77 -2.06 11.54
N LYS A 24 -30.91 -1.99 12.25
CA LYS A 24 -31.42 -3.09 13.09
C LYS A 24 -31.71 -4.35 12.28
N ASN A 25 -32.22 -4.22 11.06
CA ASN A 25 -32.43 -5.35 10.18
C ASN A 25 -31.10 -5.94 9.69
N ALA A 26 -30.15 -5.09 9.30
CA ALA A 26 -28.87 -5.51 8.77
C ALA A 26 -28.03 -6.28 9.81
N ILE A 27 -27.94 -5.78 11.05
CA ILE A 27 -27.12 -6.41 12.11
C ILE A 27 -27.59 -7.81 12.52
N GLN A 28 -28.84 -8.17 12.21
CA GLN A 28 -29.35 -9.53 12.45
C GLN A 28 -28.74 -10.57 11.50
N ASN A 29 -28.16 -10.13 10.39
CA ASN A 29 -27.51 -11.03 9.43
C ASN A 29 -26.30 -11.72 10.08
N PRO A 30 -26.20 -13.07 10.02
CA PRO A 30 -25.08 -13.82 10.56
C PRO A 30 -23.69 -13.30 10.16
N LYS A 31 -23.57 -12.74 8.96
CA LYS A 31 -22.34 -12.11 8.45
C LYS A 31 -21.77 -11.02 9.37
N TYR A 32 -22.62 -10.31 10.10
CA TYR A 32 -22.20 -9.19 10.93
C TYR A 32 -22.11 -9.55 12.41
N LYS A 33 -22.51 -10.75 12.84
CA LYS A 33 -22.47 -11.15 14.27
C LYS A 33 -21.06 -11.09 14.87
N THR A 34 -20.04 -11.51 14.12
CA THR A 34 -18.64 -11.54 14.57
C THR A 34 -18.05 -10.14 14.83
N LEU A 35 -18.57 -9.10 14.17
CA LEU A 35 -18.14 -7.70 14.34
C LEU A 35 -18.60 -7.08 15.66
N PHE A 36 -19.56 -7.71 16.35
CA PHE A 36 -20.28 -7.15 17.49
C PHE A 36 -20.35 -8.14 18.67
N ASN A 37 -19.42 -9.10 18.76
CA ASN A 37 -19.43 -10.15 19.80
C ASN A 37 -19.52 -9.63 21.25
N ASP A 38 -19.17 -8.35 21.50
CA ASP A 38 -19.24 -7.68 22.82
C ASP A 38 -20.27 -6.53 22.90
N VAL A 39 -21.11 -6.33 21.88
CA VAL A 39 -22.04 -5.18 21.81
C VAL A 39 -23.48 -5.65 21.97
N ASP A 40 -24.18 -5.05 22.93
CA ASP A 40 -25.62 -5.20 23.10
C ASP A 40 -26.35 -4.78 21.81
N ILE A 41 -26.91 -5.76 21.12
CA ILE A 41 -27.62 -5.62 19.84
C ILE A 41 -28.94 -4.85 20.04
N GLU A 42 -29.44 -4.79 21.28
CA GLU A 42 -30.66 -4.06 21.62
C GLU A 42 -30.41 -2.57 21.90
N THR A 43 -29.21 -2.18 22.37
CA THR A 43 -28.83 -0.80 22.70
C THR A 43 -27.57 -0.34 21.93
N GLU A 44 -27.60 0.51 20.91
CA GLU A 44 -28.54 1.55 20.52
C GLU A 44 -28.18 1.86 19.05
N ALA A 45 -29.11 1.65 18.12
CA ALA A 45 -28.97 2.16 16.75
C ALA A 45 -28.74 3.69 16.75
N GLU A 46 -29.09 4.38 17.84
CA GLU A 46 -28.88 5.81 18.05
C GLU A 46 -27.42 6.21 18.29
N LEU A 47 -26.57 5.31 18.81
CA LEU A 47 -25.16 5.62 19.14
C LEU A 47 -24.21 5.39 17.97
N VAL A 48 -24.65 4.63 16.98
CA VAL A 48 -23.78 4.24 15.85
C VAL A 48 -23.77 5.29 14.75
N HIS A 49 -24.73 6.22 14.75
CA HIS A 49 -24.75 7.36 13.84
C HIS A 49 -24.80 8.68 14.58
N ASN A 50 -24.22 9.70 13.98
CA ASN A 50 -24.41 11.07 14.40
C ASN A 50 -24.40 11.99 13.19
N GLY A 51 -25.09 13.12 13.31
CA GLY A 51 -25.17 14.11 12.26
C GLY A 51 -24.66 15.47 12.75
N TYR A 52 -23.66 15.99 12.08
CA TYR A 52 -23.10 17.30 12.40
C TYR A 52 -23.73 18.32 11.47
N PHE A 53 -24.71 19.04 12.01
CA PHE A 53 -25.43 20.12 11.34
C PHE A 53 -25.19 21.42 12.10
N ALA A 54 -25.20 22.54 11.39
CA ALA A 54 -25.15 23.85 12.01
C ALA A 54 -26.26 24.00 13.06
N GLN A 55 -25.90 24.49 14.25
CA GLN A 55 -26.83 24.84 15.32
C GLN A 55 -26.75 26.34 15.61
N ASP A 56 -27.87 26.95 15.99
CA ASP A 56 -27.87 28.29 16.53
C ASP A 56 -27.35 28.32 17.98
N LYS A 57 -27.13 29.51 18.54
CA LYS A 57 -26.63 29.68 19.92
C LYS A 57 -27.58 29.15 21.00
N LYS A 58 -28.79 28.72 20.64
CA LYS A 58 -29.80 28.13 21.53
C LYS A 58 -29.94 26.61 21.31
N GLY A 59 -29.09 26.01 20.46
CA GLY A 59 -29.06 24.57 20.16
C GLY A 59 -30.09 24.12 19.12
N ALA A 60 -30.82 25.03 18.48
CA ALA A 60 -31.75 24.68 17.40
C ALA A 60 -30.98 24.54 16.08
N LEU A 61 -31.28 23.48 15.33
CA LEU A 61 -30.62 23.23 14.05
C LEU A 61 -31.00 24.32 13.04
N LYS A 62 -29.99 24.79 12.32
CA LYS A 62 -30.12 25.82 11.30
C LYS A 62 -30.00 25.17 9.93
N ASP A 63 -30.97 25.46 9.06
CA ASP A 63 -30.86 25.11 7.65
C ASP A 63 -29.83 26.06 7.01
N THR A 64 -28.68 25.51 6.63
CA THR A 64 -27.54 26.24 6.08
C THR A 64 -27.14 25.60 4.76
N ASN A 65 -26.53 26.38 3.87
CA ASN A 65 -25.95 25.88 2.63
C ASN A 65 -24.52 25.31 2.81
N GLY A 66 -24.08 25.07 4.06
CA GLY A 66 -22.75 24.51 4.37
C GLY A 66 -21.59 25.51 4.23
N SER A 67 -21.86 26.82 4.27
CA SER A 67 -20.84 27.88 4.20
C SER A 67 -20.99 28.92 5.32
N THR A 68 -21.66 28.59 6.41
CA THR A 68 -21.88 29.52 7.52
C THR A 68 -20.94 29.24 8.69
N ALA A 69 -20.67 30.23 9.53
CA ALA A 69 -19.84 30.06 10.74
C ALA A 69 -20.40 28.98 11.69
N ALA A 70 -21.72 28.78 11.71
CA ALA A 70 -22.35 27.72 12.48
C ALA A 70 -22.03 26.31 11.96
N ASP A 71 -21.71 26.19 10.66
CA ASP A 71 -21.19 24.94 10.09
C ASP A 71 -19.75 24.71 10.57
N GLU A 72 -18.89 25.75 10.57
CA GLU A 72 -17.49 25.68 11.05
C GLU A 72 -17.38 25.25 12.52
N ASP A 73 -18.28 25.73 13.38
CA ASP A 73 -18.35 25.33 14.79
C ASP A 73 -18.72 23.85 14.95
N ALA A 74 -19.67 23.36 14.16
CA ALA A 74 -20.05 21.94 14.15
C ALA A 74 -18.90 21.05 13.66
N TYR A 75 -18.14 21.48 12.66
CA TYR A 75 -16.94 20.78 12.17
C TYR A 75 -15.81 20.72 13.19
N SER A 76 -15.57 21.83 13.90
CA SER A 76 -14.53 21.90 14.94
C SER A 76 -14.77 20.89 16.06
N LEU A 77 -16.04 20.60 16.37
CA LEU A 77 -16.42 19.58 17.33
C LEU A 77 -15.93 18.18 16.89
N ILE A 78 -16.05 17.87 15.60
CA ILE A 78 -15.64 16.58 15.04
C ILE A 78 -14.12 16.44 15.01
N MET A 79 -13.44 17.53 14.63
CA MET A 79 -11.98 17.57 14.58
C MET A 79 -11.33 17.40 15.96
N LYS A 80 -12.01 17.87 17.01
CA LYS A 80 -11.54 17.73 18.39
C LYS A 80 -11.59 16.27 18.89
N ASP A 81 -12.55 15.47 18.40
CA ASP A 81 -12.76 14.08 18.81
C ASP A 81 -12.24 13.05 17.78
N LYS A 82 -11.42 13.46 16.81
CA LYS A 82 -10.93 12.60 15.72
C LYS A 82 -10.24 11.31 16.18
N GLU A 83 -9.47 11.37 17.27
CA GLU A 83 -8.77 10.19 17.81
C GLU A 83 -9.75 9.20 18.44
N LYS A 84 -10.85 9.70 19.02
CA LYS A 84 -11.90 8.84 19.53
C LYS A 84 -12.59 8.09 18.40
N LEU A 85 -12.82 8.73 17.26
CA LEU A 85 -13.42 8.08 16.07
C LEU A 85 -12.56 6.93 15.51
N LEU A 86 -11.27 6.87 15.85
CA LEU A 86 -10.37 5.78 15.44
C LEU A 86 -10.34 4.63 16.46
N SER A 87 -10.74 4.88 17.71
CA SER A 87 -10.77 3.86 18.77
C SER A 87 -11.99 2.94 18.63
N PHE A 88 -11.79 1.65 18.89
CA PHE A 88 -12.88 0.68 18.98
C PHE A 88 -13.81 0.90 20.18
N ASP A 89 -13.41 1.69 21.18
CA ASP A 89 -14.29 2.09 22.29
C ASP A 89 -15.42 3.01 21.83
N THR A 90 -15.25 3.68 20.69
CA THR A 90 -16.27 4.56 20.12
C THR A 90 -17.29 3.76 19.32
N LYS A 91 -18.56 3.87 19.72
CA LYS A 91 -19.68 3.23 19.01
C LYS A 91 -20.05 3.91 17.69
N LEU A 92 -19.66 5.17 17.50
CA LEU A 92 -19.99 5.99 16.32
C LEU A 92 -19.26 5.49 15.07
N LYS A 93 -20.02 5.05 14.05
CA LYS A 93 -19.50 4.48 12.80
C LYS A 93 -20.05 5.17 11.54
N PHE A 94 -21.20 5.83 11.65
CA PHE A 94 -21.87 6.52 10.54
C PHE A 94 -21.93 8.02 10.82
N ILE A 95 -21.47 8.83 9.86
CA ILE A 95 -21.40 10.27 10.01
C ILE A 95 -22.20 10.92 8.88
N PHE A 96 -23.20 11.70 9.26
CA PHE A 96 -24.01 12.49 8.33
C PHE A 96 -23.56 13.95 8.35
N SER A 97 -23.28 14.54 7.19
CA SER A 97 -22.85 15.93 7.06
C SER A 97 -23.56 16.63 5.91
N HIS A 98 -23.83 17.93 6.05
CA HIS A 98 -24.52 18.75 5.06
C HIS A 98 -23.59 19.40 4.03
N SER A 99 -22.32 19.61 4.41
CA SER A 99 -21.27 20.07 3.49
C SER A 99 -20.21 19.00 3.33
N ALA A 100 -19.64 18.95 2.13
CA ALA A 100 -18.39 18.26 1.83
C ALA A 100 -17.41 18.35 3.01
N LEU A 101 -16.74 17.25 3.30
CA LEU A 101 -15.59 17.20 4.20
C LEU A 101 -14.55 18.21 3.69
N LYS A 102 -14.63 19.47 4.16
CA LYS A 102 -13.75 20.56 3.75
C LYS A 102 -12.37 20.37 4.41
N GLU A 103 -11.40 21.15 3.94
CA GLU A 103 -10.02 21.21 4.45
C GLU A 103 -9.97 21.10 5.98
N GLY A 104 -9.30 20.06 6.48
CA GLY A 104 -9.17 19.78 7.90
C GLY A 104 -9.68 18.38 8.29
N TRP A 105 -10.63 17.80 7.55
CA TRP A 105 -11.04 16.42 7.78
C TRP A 105 -9.96 15.43 7.34
N ASP A 106 -9.27 14.84 8.32
CA ASP A 106 -8.18 13.88 8.11
C ASP A 106 -8.41 12.63 8.96
N ASN A 107 -9.47 11.87 8.62
CA ASN A 107 -9.68 10.54 9.16
C ASN A 107 -9.28 9.51 8.09
N PRO A 108 -8.20 8.74 8.31
CA PRO A 108 -7.75 7.75 7.33
C PRO A 108 -8.61 6.48 7.26
N ASN A 109 -9.52 6.26 8.22
CA ASN A 109 -10.34 5.05 8.32
C ASN A 109 -11.76 5.30 7.76
N VAL A 110 -11.85 6.06 6.66
CA VAL A 110 -13.10 6.28 5.90
C VAL A 110 -13.14 5.31 4.73
N PHE A 111 -13.94 4.26 4.85
CA PHE A 111 -14.04 3.21 3.83
C PHE A 111 -15.24 3.34 2.90
N GLN A 112 -16.23 4.18 3.26
CA GLN A 112 -17.45 4.36 2.50
C GLN A 112 -17.83 5.84 2.43
N ILE A 113 -18.15 6.31 1.23
CA ILE A 113 -18.69 7.64 0.99
C ILE A 113 -19.98 7.48 0.20
N CYS A 114 -21.07 8.02 0.73
CA CYS A 114 -22.37 7.99 0.07
C CYS A 114 -22.87 9.42 -0.15
N THR A 115 -22.98 9.82 -1.41
CA THR A 115 -23.51 11.13 -1.77
C THR A 115 -25.02 11.05 -1.98
N LEU A 116 -25.79 11.48 -0.98
CA LEU A 116 -27.26 11.47 -1.06
C LEU A 116 -27.84 12.66 -1.86
N ASN A 117 -27.04 13.70 -2.13
CA ASN A 117 -27.44 14.88 -2.90
C ASN A 117 -26.84 14.87 -4.30
N GLU A 118 -27.57 15.41 -5.27
CA GLU A 118 -27.05 15.73 -6.61
C GLU A 118 -26.20 17.01 -6.56
N THR A 119 -24.96 16.88 -6.08
CA THR A 119 -24.03 18.02 -6.02
C THR A 119 -23.55 18.38 -7.43
N LYS A 120 -23.87 19.60 -7.89
CA LYS A 120 -23.44 20.15 -9.21
C LYS A 120 -22.01 20.70 -9.23
N SER A 121 -21.34 20.77 -8.09
CA SER A 121 -19.99 21.35 -7.95
C SER A 121 -18.94 20.23 -7.92
N GLU A 122 -18.16 20.15 -9.00
CA GLU A 122 -17.09 19.16 -9.23
C GLU A 122 -15.99 19.25 -8.15
N THR A 123 -15.55 20.47 -7.79
CA THR A 123 -14.53 20.71 -6.76
C THR A 123 -14.88 20.15 -5.37
N LYS A 124 -16.17 20.11 -5.00
CA LYS A 124 -16.62 19.57 -3.70
C LYS A 124 -16.54 18.04 -3.64
N LYS A 125 -16.90 17.34 -4.74
CA LYS A 125 -16.80 15.88 -4.83
C LYS A 125 -15.35 15.40 -4.65
N ARG A 126 -14.39 16.15 -5.20
CA ARG A 126 -12.95 15.87 -5.08
C ARG A 126 -12.47 15.85 -3.63
N GLN A 127 -12.81 16.87 -2.83
CA GLN A 127 -12.41 16.95 -1.41
C GLN A 127 -13.02 15.83 -0.56
N GLU A 128 -14.28 15.47 -0.85
CA GLU A 128 -14.96 14.34 -0.19
C GLU A 128 -14.23 13.02 -0.46
N ILE A 129 -13.95 12.71 -1.74
CA ILE A 129 -13.29 11.45 -2.14
C ILE A 129 -11.82 11.41 -1.66
N GLY A 130 -11.08 12.52 -1.79
CA GLY A 130 -9.68 12.60 -1.38
C GLY A 130 -9.48 12.33 0.12
N SER A 131 -10.49 12.61 0.94
CA SER A 131 -10.47 12.30 2.37
C SER A 131 -10.49 10.78 2.64
N GLY A 132 -11.11 9.97 1.78
CA GLY A 132 -11.19 8.51 1.91
C GLY A 132 -10.09 7.73 1.19
N LEU A 133 -9.19 8.38 0.46
CA LEU A 133 -8.09 7.73 -0.28
C LEU A 133 -6.81 7.54 0.54
N ARG A 134 -6.83 7.88 1.83
CA ARG A 134 -5.68 7.71 2.73
C ARG A 134 -5.56 6.25 3.16
N LEU A 135 -4.34 5.80 3.43
CA LEU A 135 -4.10 4.47 3.99
C LEU A 135 -4.62 4.42 5.43
N ALA A 136 -5.45 3.42 5.73
CA ALA A 136 -6.03 3.22 7.06
C ALA A 136 -4.94 2.97 8.12
N VAL A 137 -5.29 3.20 9.40
CA VAL A 137 -4.45 2.89 10.56
C VAL A 137 -5.07 1.80 11.43
N ASN A 138 -4.24 0.96 12.04
CA ASN A 138 -4.65 0.02 13.09
C ASN A 138 -4.80 0.73 14.46
N GLN A 139 -5.14 -0.02 15.52
CA GLN A 139 -5.34 0.54 16.87
C GLN A 139 -4.02 1.06 17.48
N GLU A 140 -2.88 0.59 16.99
CA GLU A 140 -1.54 1.06 17.35
C GLU A 140 -1.15 2.36 16.60
N GLY A 141 -1.99 2.84 15.68
CA GLY A 141 -1.74 4.03 14.86
C GLY A 141 -0.82 3.79 13.66
N GLU A 142 -0.47 2.54 13.37
CA GLU A 142 0.37 2.15 12.24
C GLU A 142 -0.45 2.04 10.95
N ARG A 143 0.12 2.48 9.82
CA ARG A 143 -0.54 2.38 8.50
C ARG A 143 -0.64 0.93 8.06
N VAL A 144 -1.84 0.53 7.65
CA VAL A 144 -2.10 -0.81 7.09
C VAL A 144 -2.02 -0.71 5.57
N TYR A 145 -1.21 -1.57 4.95
CA TYR A 145 -1.00 -1.61 3.50
C TYR A 145 -1.74 -2.81 2.90
N GLY A 146 -2.15 -2.70 1.63
CA GLY A 146 -2.85 -3.77 0.91
C GLY A 146 -4.23 -3.34 0.44
N PHE A 147 -4.64 -3.87 -0.72
CA PHE A 147 -5.91 -3.52 -1.36
C PHE A 147 -7.13 -4.10 -0.63
N SER A 148 -6.96 -5.21 0.08
CA SER A 148 -8.04 -5.85 0.86
C SER A 148 -8.59 -4.93 1.95
N VAL A 149 -7.74 -4.11 2.56
CA VAL A 149 -8.13 -3.14 3.61
C VAL A 149 -8.42 -1.77 3.00
N ASN A 150 -7.56 -1.27 2.11
CA ASN A 150 -7.60 0.11 1.63
C ASN A 150 -8.48 0.26 0.38
N THR A 151 -9.73 -0.21 0.45
CA THR A 151 -10.72 -0.04 -0.63
C THR A 151 -11.79 0.97 -0.20
N LEU A 152 -11.82 2.12 -0.85
CA LEU A 152 -12.87 3.13 -0.68
C LEU A 152 -14.08 2.79 -1.57
N THR A 153 -15.24 2.60 -0.96
CA THR A 153 -16.52 2.41 -1.67
C THR A 153 -17.22 3.75 -1.83
N VAL A 154 -17.45 4.20 -3.06
CA VAL A 154 -18.18 5.45 -3.35
C VAL A 154 -19.54 5.12 -3.95
N MET A 155 -20.61 5.55 -3.29
CA MET A 155 -21.98 5.45 -3.78
C MET A 155 -22.36 6.81 -4.39
N ALA A 156 -22.46 6.85 -5.72
CA ALA A 156 -22.76 8.06 -6.49
C ALA A 156 -24.11 7.95 -7.21
N ASN A 157 -24.76 9.09 -7.45
CA ASN A 157 -26.03 9.17 -8.18
C ASN A 157 -25.86 9.19 -9.72
N GLU A 158 -24.67 8.93 -10.24
CA GLU A 158 -24.36 8.95 -11.68
C GLU A 158 -23.83 7.60 -12.17
N SER A 159 -23.80 7.39 -13.49
CA SER A 159 -23.29 6.14 -14.05
C SER A 159 -21.81 5.95 -13.69
N TYR A 160 -21.42 4.71 -13.39
CA TYR A 160 -20.05 4.36 -13.04
C TYR A 160 -19.02 4.86 -14.06
N GLU A 161 -19.32 4.75 -15.36
CA GLU A 161 -18.43 5.18 -16.44
C GLU A 161 -18.26 6.70 -16.50
N ASP A 162 -19.31 7.46 -16.21
CA ASP A 162 -19.28 8.92 -16.21
C ASP A 162 -18.54 9.45 -14.98
N PHE A 163 -18.75 8.83 -13.82
CA PHE A 163 -18.05 9.16 -12.58
C PHE A 163 -16.53 9.00 -12.72
N VAL A 164 -16.07 7.84 -13.21
CA VAL A 164 -14.63 7.55 -13.37
C VAL A 164 -13.99 8.52 -14.37
N ARG A 165 -14.68 8.80 -15.47
CA ARG A 165 -14.17 9.67 -16.54
C ARG A 165 -14.02 11.12 -16.07
N LYS A 166 -15.03 11.65 -15.37
CA LYS A 166 -14.98 13.01 -14.78
C LYS A 166 -13.86 13.12 -13.75
N LEU A 167 -13.80 12.17 -12.81
CA LEU A 167 -12.78 12.15 -11.76
C LEU A 167 -11.36 12.14 -12.35
N GLN A 168 -11.10 11.32 -13.37
CA GLN A 168 -9.78 11.25 -14.03
C GLN A 168 -9.43 12.55 -14.76
N ASN A 169 -10.36 13.12 -15.54
CA ASN A 169 -10.14 14.38 -16.25
C ASN A 169 -9.85 15.53 -15.27
N GLU A 170 -10.58 15.58 -14.14
CA GLU A 170 -10.40 16.61 -13.11
C GLU A 170 -9.03 16.53 -12.41
N TYR A 171 -8.50 15.33 -12.14
CA TYR A 171 -7.12 15.20 -11.62
C TYR A 171 -6.06 15.61 -12.66
N GLU A 172 -6.30 15.36 -13.96
CA GLU A 172 -5.39 15.76 -15.05
C GLU A 172 -5.28 17.29 -15.21
N GLU A 173 -6.38 18.02 -14.98
CA GLU A 173 -6.48 19.47 -15.20
C GLU A 173 -5.88 20.31 -14.04
N ASP A 174 -6.10 19.92 -12.78
CA ASP A 174 -5.78 20.77 -11.61
C ASP A 174 -4.45 20.42 -10.90
N GLU A 175 -4.04 19.16 -10.84
CA GLU A 175 -2.83 18.73 -10.10
C GLU A 175 -1.58 18.64 -11.01
N GLY A 176 -1.75 18.85 -12.32
CA GLY A 176 -0.71 18.59 -13.32
C GLY A 176 -0.31 17.11 -13.44
N ILE A 177 -1.02 16.21 -12.75
CA ILE A 177 -0.81 14.76 -12.80
C ILE A 177 -1.47 14.25 -14.08
N ARG A 178 -0.67 13.95 -15.11
CA ARG A 178 -1.19 13.44 -16.38
C ARG A 178 -1.30 11.92 -16.35
N PHE A 179 -2.51 11.41 -16.12
CA PHE A 179 -2.79 9.97 -16.21
C PHE A 179 -2.67 9.50 -17.66
N GLY A 180 -2.00 8.35 -17.84
CA GLY A 180 -1.84 7.80 -19.18
C GLY A 180 -1.08 8.73 -20.14
N VAL A 181 -0.14 9.54 -19.66
CA VAL A 181 0.77 10.32 -20.53
C VAL A 181 2.20 9.89 -20.28
N VAL A 182 2.90 9.55 -21.36
CA VAL A 182 4.34 9.33 -21.36
C VAL A 182 4.99 10.66 -21.68
N GLU A 183 5.98 11.07 -20.90
CA GLU A 183 6.79 12.26 -21.16
C GLU A 183 8.14 11.87 -21.76
N LYS A 184 8.78 12.82 -22.44
CA LYS A 184 10.07 12.62 -23.12
C LYS A 184 11.18 12.10 -22.20
N HIS A 185 11.10 12.45 -20.91
CA HIS A 185 12.08 12.08 -19.89
C HIS A 185 11.58 10.95 -18.97
N SER A 186 10.42 10.34 -19.25
CA SER A 186 9.82 9.30 -18.39
C SER A 186 10.70 8.06 -18.18
N PHE A 187 11.69 7.83 -19.04
CA PHE A 187 12.60 6.69 -18.95
C PHE A 187 14.00 7.10 -18.49
N ALA A 188 14.29 8.38 -18.24
CA ALA A 188 15.63 8.86 -17.93
C ALA A 188 16.17 8.33 -16.57
N ASN A 189 15.30 7.84 -15.70
CA ASN A 189 15.70 7.25 -14.40
C ASN A 189 15.79 5.72 -14.44
N VAL A 190 15.64 5.09 -15.61
CA VAL A 190 15.82 3.65 -15.80
C VAL A 190 17.30 3.32 -15.60
N ILE A 191 17.62 2.31 -14.79
CA ILE A 191 19.00 1.93 -14.50
C ILE A 191 19.45 0.90 -15.54
N ILE A 192 20.58 1.20 -16.20
CA ILE A 192 21.21 0.35 -17.21
C ILE A 192 22.58 -0.12 -16.69
N SER A 193 22.99 -1.33 -17.07
CA SER A 193 24.36 -1.79 -16.83
C SER A 193 25.18 -1.49 -18.07
N LYS A 194 26.23 -0.68 -17.92
CA LYS A 194 27.18 -0.37 -18.99
C LYS A 194 28.57 -0.67 -18.48
N ASP A 195 29.27 -1.58 -19.14
CA ASP A 195 30.64 -1.98 -18.80
C ASP A 195 30.83 -2.46 -17.34
N GLY A 196 29.79 -3.02 -16.72
CA GLY A 196 29.81 -3.52 -15.34
C GLY A 196 29.49 -2.47 -14.27
N GLU A 197 29.22 -1.22 -14.65
CA GLU A 197 28.72 -0.17 -13.76
C GLU A 197 27.22 0.10 -13.99
N TYR A 198 26.50 0.45 -12.92
CA TYR A 198 25.09 0.82 -12.99
C TYR A 198 24.97 2.34 -13.21
N THR A 199 24.38 2.74 -14.32
CA THR A 199 24.15 4.16 -14.66
C THR A 199 22.69 4.40 -15.02
N TYR A 200 22.25 5.65 -15.00
CA TYR A 200 20.91 6.01 -15.47
C TYR A 200 20.85 6.11 -16.99
N LEU A 201 19.67 5.84 -17.55
CA LEU A 201 19.38 6.05 -18.96
C LEU A 201 19.42 7.56 -19.27
N GLU A 202 20.31 7.99 -20.13
CA GLU A 202 20.43 9.42 -20.44
C GLU A 202 19.16 9.96 -21.11
N GLN A 203 18.92 11.27 -20.97
CA GLN A 203 17.71 11.93 -21.48
C GLN A 203 17.51 11.74 -22.99
N GLU A 204 18.60 11.64 -23.75
CA GLU A 204 18.56 11.36 -25.19
C GLU A 204 17.99 9.96 -25.50
N SER A 205 18.37 8.96 -24.71
CA SER A 205 17.86 7.59 -24.86
C SER A 205 16.39 7.48 -24.44
N SER A 206 15.98 8.19 -23.39
CA SER A 206 14.57 8.32 -23.02
C SER A 206 13.73 8.95 -24.14
N GLN A 207 14.28 9.96 -24.83
CA GLN A 207 13.62 10.59 -25.97
C GLN A 207 13.43 9.61 -27.14
N LYS A 208 14.42 8.75 -27.42
CA LYS A 208 14.30 7.71 -28.46
C LYS A 208 13.18 6.71 -28.16
N ILE A 209 13.03 6.29 -26.91
CA ILE A 209 11.91 5.43 -26.49
C ILE A 209 10.58 6.16 -26.71
N PHE A 210 10.48 7.43 -26.30
CA PHE A 210 9.29 8.25 -26.52
C PHE A 210 8.92 8.35 -28.02
N ASP A 211 9.90 8.62 -28.89
CA ASP A 211 9.66 8.75 -30.33
C ASP A 211 9.27 7.42 -30.97
N HIS A 212 9.81 6.30 -30.48
CA HIS A 212 9.39 4.96 -30.90
C HIS A 212 7.94 4.68 -30.51
N LEU A 213 7.55 4.93 -29.25
CA LEU A 213 6.17 4.77 -28.81
C LEU A 213 5.20 5.61 -29.65
N LYS A 214 5.62 6.82 -30.03
CA LYS A 214 4.84 7.70 -30.90
C LYS A 214 4.72 7.15 -32.31
N LYS A 215 5.82 6.64 -32.88
CA LYS A 215 5.86 6.02 -34.22
C LYS A 215 4.95 4.79 -34.32
N TYR A 216 4.86 3.99 -33.26
CA TYR A 216 4.01 2.80 -33.20
C TYR A 216 2.56 3.09 -32.80
N GLU A 217 2.19 4.38 -32.66
CA GLU A 217 0.87 4.84 -32.23
C GLU A 217 0.49 4.32 -30.83
N TYR A 218 1.48 4.00 -30.00
CA TYR A 218 1.27 3.66 -28.59
C TYR A 218 0.97 4.90 -27.75
N ILE A 219 1.48 6.05 -28.19
CA ILE A 219 1.15 7.37 -27.64
C ILE A 219 0.78 8.34 -28.76
N ASP A 220 -0.05 9.33 -28.45
CA ASP A 220 -0.41 10.39 -29.39
C ASP A 220 0.63 11.53 -29.44
N ASN A 221 0.35 12.59 -30.22
CA ASN A 221 1.23 13.74 -30.35
C ASN A 221 1.50 14.51 -29.05
N LYS A 222 0.65 14.34 -28.03
CA LYS A 222 0.77 14.94 -26.70
C LYS A 222 1.36 13.96 -25.68
N GLY A 223 1.74 12.75 -26.09
CA GLY A 223 2.25 11.70 -25.23
C GLY A 223 1.17 10.83 -24.58
N LYS A 224 -0.12 11.00 -24.92
CA LYS A 224 -1.23 10.25 -24.32
C LYS A 224 -1.27 8.81 -24.82
N ILE A 225 -1.25 7.87 -23.88
CA ILE A 225 -1.33 6.42 -24.07
C ILE A 225 -2.63 6.07 -24.79
N THR A 226 -2.49 5.39 -25.92
CA THR A 226 -3.60 4.95 -26.77
C THR A 226 -4.17 3.61 -26.28
N ASN A 227 -5.38 3.27 -26.74
CA ASN A 227 -5.97 1.96 -26.47
C ASN A 227 -5.13 0.80 -27.06
N LYS A 228 -4.35 1.08 -28.12
CA LYS A 228 -3.41 0.13 -28.73
C LYS A 228 -2.33 -0.27 -27.73
N LEU A 229 -1.69 0.70 -27.07
CA LEU A 229 -0.69 0.42 -26.03
C LEU A 229 -1.31 -0.33 -24.85
N ARG A 230 -2.53 0.05 -24.41
CA ARG A 230 -3.23 -0.68 -23.33
C ARG A 230 -3.53 -2.14 -23.70
N SER A 231 -3.91 -2.41 -24.94
CA SER A 231 -4.16 -3.76 -25.45
C SER A 231 -2.86 -4.56 -25.53
N ASP A 232 -1.81 -3.98 -26.08
CA ASP A 232 -0.54 -4.66 -26.29
C ASP A 232 0.21 -4.89 -24.97
N LEU A 233 0.05 -4.01 -23.98
CA LEU A 233 0.55 -4.23 -22.61
C LEU A 233 -0.12 -5.44 -21.95
N LYS A 234 -1.42 -5.66 -22.18
CA LYS A 234 -2.16 -6.84 -21.68
C LYS A 234 -1.77 -8.13 -22.39
N GLN A 235 -1.49 -8.04 -23.68
CA GLN A 235 -1.11 -9.20 -24.50
C GLN A 235 0.40 -9.48 -24.49
N GLN A 236 1.19 -8.69 -23.75
CA GLN A 236 2.66 -8.73 -23.76
C GLN A 236 3.27 -8.62 -25.17
N LYS A 237 2.70 -7.73 -26.01
CA LYS A 237 3.10 -7.51 -27.42
C LYS A 237 3.70 -6.13 -27.69
N VAL A 238 4.02 -5.38 -26.63
CA VAL A 238 4.58 -4.03 -26.78
C VAL A 238 5.93 -4.10 -27.46
N GLN A 239 6.09 -3.37 -28.56
CA GLN A 239 7.36 -3.26 -29.24
C GLN A 239 8.24 -2.17 -28.62
N VAL A 240 9.49 -2.53 -28.36
CA VAL A 240 10.54 -1.65 -27.83
C VAL A 240 11.67 -1.60 -28.88
N PRO A 241 12.40 -0.48 -29.03
CA PRO A 241 13.57 -0.43 -29.92
C PRO A 241 14.58 -1.53 -29.59
N GLU A 242 15.17 -2.15 -30.61
CA GLU A 242 16.13 -3.25 -30.44
C GLU A 242 17.35 -2.84 -29.59
N GLU A 243 17.72 -1.55 -29.64
CA GLU A 243 18.78 -0.94 -28.81
C GLU A 243 18.46 -0.94 -27.29
N PHE A 244 17.20 -1.13 -26.90
CA PHE A 244 16.75 -1.14 -25.49
C PHE A 244 16.15 -2.48 -25.06
N LYS A 245 16.41 -3.55 -25.80
CA LYS A 245 15.82 -4.88 -25.54
C LYS A 245 16.24 -5.45 -24.18
N GLU A 246 17.48 -5.19 -23.74
CA GLU A 246 17.97 -5.60 -22.42
C GLU A 246 17.23 -4.94 -21.25
N ILE A 247 16.61 -3.77 -21.49
CA ILE A 247 15.86 -3.00 -20.49
C ILE A 247 14.35 -2.99 -20.76
N GLU A 248 13.89 -3.79 -21.73
CA GLU A 248 12.48 -3.95 -22.11
C GLU A 248 11.57 -4.24 -20.90
N PRO A 249 11.93 -5.13 -19.94
CA PRO A 249 11.10 -5.36 -18.76
C PRO A 249 10.88 -4.10 -17.90
N GLN A 250 11.89 -3.23 -17.81
CA GLN A 250 11.81 -1.98 -17.05
C GLN A 250 10.95 -0.94 -17.78
N ILE A 251 11.07 -0.85 -19.11
CA ILE A 251 10.26 0.02 -19.96
C ILE A 251 8.79 -0.40 -19.89
N ILE A 252 8.49 -1.69 -20.04
CA ILE A 252 7.13 -2.24 -19.93
C ILE A 252 6.55 -1.97 -18.54
N SER A 253 7.32 -2.16 -17.46
CA SER A 253 6.86 -1.86 -16.10
C SER A 253 6.48 -0.39 -15.92
N ASN A 254 7.33 0.54 -16.40
CA ASN A 254 7.01 1.97 -16.35
C ASN A 254 5.79 2.33 -17.20
N LEU A 255 5.63 1.72 -18.37
CA LEU A 255 4.43 1.90 -19.21
C LEU A 255 3.18 1.34 -18.56
N LYS A 256 3.24 0.19 -17.88
CA LYS A 256 2.12 -0.36 -17.10
C LYS A 256 1.70 0.59 -15.97
N LYS A 257 2.66 1.21 -15.28
CA LYS A 257 2.39 2.21 -14.23
C LYS A 257 1.72 3.45 -14.79
N LEU A 258 2.27 4.01 -15.88
CA LEU A 258 1.71 5.19 -16.55
C LEU A 258 0.34 4.91 -17.16
N ALA A 259 0.12 3.69 -17.65
CA ALA A 259 -1.18 3.21 -18.15
C ALA A 259 -2.15 2.80 -17.03
N GLY A 260 -1.69 2.77 -15.78
CA GLY A 260 -2.47 2.40 -14.60
C GLY A 260 -3.53 3.44 -14.31
N ASN A 261 -4.76 3.15 -14.68
CA ASN A 261 -5.92 3.93 -14.27
C ASN A 261 -6.16 3.77 -12.75
N LEU A 262 -6.86 4.72 -12.13
CA LEU A 262 -7.61 4.46 -10.89
C LEU A 262 -8.40 3.15 -11.07
N ASN A 263 -8.06 2.13 -10.27
CA ASN A 263 -8.69 0.81 -10.33
C ASN A 263 -10.05 0.85 -9.62
N VAL A 264 -10.95 1.68 -10.16
CA VAL A 264 -12.33 1.72 -9.72
C VAL A 264 -12.96 0.40 -10.17
N LYS A 265 -13.82 -0.18 -9.33
CA LYS A 265 -14.53 -1.44 -9.59
C LYS A 265 -16.01 -1.23 -9.29
N ASN A 266 -16.89 -1.73 -10.16
CA ASN A 266 -18.33 -1.67 -9.89
C ASN A 266 -18.67 -2.68 -8.80
N ALA A 267 -19.22 -2.21 -7.67
CA ALA A 267 -19.64 -3.05 -6.55
C ALA A 267 -20.64 -4.15 -6.94
N GLU A 268 -21.48 -3.92 -7.96
CA GLU A 268 -22.48 -4.88 -8.44
C GLU A 268 -21.85 -6.10 -9.13
N ASP A 269 -20.64 -5.97 -9.67
CA ASP A 269 -19.90 -7.07 -10.29
C ASP A 269 -19.19 -7.97 -9.26
N LYS A 270 -19.30 -7.63 -7.97
CA LYS A 270 -18.67 -8.37 -6.87
C LYS A 270 -19.35 -9.72 -6.70
N LYS A 271 -18.58 -10.80 -6.83
CA LYS A 271 -19.03 -12.15 -6.50
C LYS A 271 -18.33 -12.69 -5.27
N GLN A 272 -19.11 -13.37 -4.46
CA GLN A 272 -18.60 -14.16 -3.35
C GLN A 272 -17.95 -15.42 -3.91
N VAL A 273 -16.72 -15.66 -3.49
CA VAL A 273 -15.97 -16.88 -3.77
C VAL A 273 -16.50 -17.96 -2.83
N LYS A 274 -16.79 -19.15 -3.36
CA LYS A 274 -17.31 -20.26 -2.58
C LYS A 274 -16.24 -21.31 -2.37
N LEU A 275 -16.26 -21.91 -1.19
CA LEU A 275 -15.41 -23.06 -0.90
C LEU A 275 -15.81 -24.23 -1.80
N ASN A 276 -14.85 -24.74 -2.56
CA ASN A 276 -14.97 -25.98 -3.30
C ASN A 276 -14.83 -27.15 -2.32
N LYS A 277 -15.97 -27.60 -1.78
CA LYS A 277 -16.01 -28.67 -0.78
C LYS A 277 -15.34 -29.98 -1.24
N MET A 278 -15.37 -30.30 -2.53
CA MET A 278 -14.73 -31.51 -3.05
C MET A 278 -13.21 -31.43 -2.90
N ARG A 279 -12.61 -30.26 -3.17
CA ARG A 279 -11.17 -30.02 -3.03
C ARG A 279 -10.77 -29.82 -1.57
N TYR A 280 -11.57 -29.09 -0.80
CA TYR A 280 -11.33 -28.87 0.61
C TYR A 280 -11.32 -30.17 1.44
N LEU A 281 -12.11 -31.18 1.06
CA LEU A 281 -12.13 -32.49 1.73
C LEU A 281 -11.20 -33.52 1.07
N SER A 282 -10.39 -33.11 0.09
CA SER A 282 -9.60 -34.04 -0.70
C SER A 282 -8.32 -34.47 0.05
N PRO A 283 -7.81 -35.71 -0.19
CA PRO A 283 -6.54 -36.15 0.37
C PRO A 283 -5.37 -35.25 -0.02
N GLU A 284 -5.38 -34.73 -1.25
CA GLU A 284 -4.34 -33.82 -1.77
C GLU A 284 -4.24 -32.55 -0.93
N PHE A 285 -5.38 -31.97 -0.55
CA PHE A 285 -5.39 -30.78 0.30
C PHE A 285 -4.86 -31.08 1.68
N LYS A 286 -5.34 -32.17 2.29
CA LYS A 286 -4.91 -32.58 3.62
C LYS A 286 -3.40 -32.81 3.66
N GLU A 287 -2.85 -33.52 2.68
CA GLU A 287 -1.42 -33.76 2.56
C GLU A 287 -0.64 -32.45 2.43
N LEU A 288 -1.06 -31.54 1.53
CA LEU A 288 -0.39 -30.25 1.36
C LEU A 288 -0.48 -29.40 2.64
N TRP A 289 -1.65 -29.34 3.26
CA TRP A 289 -1.91 -28.52 4.43
C TRP A 289 -1.13 -29.01 5.65
N ASP A 290 -1.12 -30.32 5.90
CA ASP A 290 -0.37 -30.94 7.00
C ASP A 290 1.14 -30.66 6.89
N LYS A 291 1.66 -30.43 5.69
CA LYS A 291 3.08 -30.10 5.46
C LYS A 291 3.43 -28.64 5.77
N ILE A 292 2.47 -27.70 5.66
CA ILE A 292 2.74 -26.25 5.73
C ILE A 292 2.08 -25.51 6.91
N LYS A 293 1.06 -26.08 7.55
CA LYS A 293 0.19 -25.38 8.51
C LYS A 293 0.82 -24.98 9.86
N TYR A 294 1.99 -25.52 10.19
CA TYR A 294 2.56 -25.40 11.53
C TYR A 294 3.18 -24.02 11.79
N LYS A 295 3.02 -23.53 13.02
CA LYS A 295 3.62 -22.26 13.44
C LYS A 295 5.04 -22.49 13.95
N THR A 296 5.89 -21.50 13.72
CA THR A 296 7.24 -21.44 14.28
C THR A 296 7.41 -20.20 15.14
N THR A 297 8.23 -20.31 16.17
CA THR A 297 8.81 -19.15 16.86
C THR A 297 10.23 -18.93 16.35
N TYR A 298 10.83 -17.78 16.64
CA TYR A 298 12.20 -17.50 16.26
C TYR A 298 13.05 -16.98 17.42
N SER A 299 14.34 -17.28 17.34
CA SER A 299 15.39 -16.63 18.11
C SER A 299 16.38 -15.95 17.15
N VAL A 300 17.10 -14.94 17.62
CA VAL A 300 18.05 -14.18 16.80
C VAL A 300 19.42 -14.26 17.45
N GLU A 301 20.39 -14.83 16.75
CA GLU A 301 21.80 -14.71 17.11
C GLU A 301 22.36 -13.40 16.56
N PHE A 302 22.91 -12.57 17.43
CA PHE A 302 23.38 -11.23 17.05
C PHE A 302 24.77 -10.93 17.60
N ASP A 303 25.76 -10.83 16.71
CA ASP A 303 27.13 -10.43 17.08
C ASP A 303 27.28 -8.89 17.02
N SER A 304 27.49 -8.29 18.19
CA SER A 304 27.70 -6.84 18.30
C SER A 304 28.99 -6.36 17.62
N ASN A 305 30.05 -7.17 17.58
CA ASN A 305 31.33 -6.78 16.96
C ASN A 305 31.24 -6.81 15.43
N GLU A 306 30.50 -7.77 14.89
CA GLU A 306 30.21 -7.83 13.45
C GLU A 306 29.35 -6.63 13.03
N LEU A 307 28.35 -6.23 13.83
CA LEU A 307 27.57 -5.01 13.57
C LEU A 307 28.45 -3.77 13.49
N VAL A 308 29.33 -3.59 14.49
CA VAL A 308 30.25 -2.45 14.51
C VAL A 308 31.10 -2.44 13.24
N SER A 309 31.64 -3.58 12.85
CA SER A 309 32.51 -3.71 11.68
C SER A 309 31.78 -3.37 10.37
N LYS A 310 30.59 -3.93 10.15
CA LYS A 310 29.75 -3.66 8.97
C LYS A 310 29.28 -2.20 8.90
N CYS A 311 28.91 -1.60 10.03
CA CYS A 311 28.55 -0.19 10.09
C CYS A 311 29.74 0.72 9.76
N VAL A 312 30.92 0.42 10.30
CA VAL A 312 32.15 1.18 10.05
C VAL A 312 32.53 1.17 8.58
N GLU A 313 32.48 0.01 7.94
CA GLU A 313 32.78 -0.16 6.52
C GLU A 313 31.81 0.63 5.63
N GLU A 314 30.50 0.51 5.89
CA GLU A 314 29.47 1.23 5.14
C GLU A 314 29.62 2.75 5.29
N ILE A 315 29.73 3.26 6.52
CA ILE A 315 29.91 4.70 6.78
C ILE A 315 31.17 5.22 6.08
N LYS A 316 32.23 4.41 6.01
CA LYS A 316 33.47 4.81 5.34
C LYS A 316 33.26 4.95 3.82
N ASN A 317 32.55 4.02 3.20
CA ASN A 317 32.47 3.88 1.75
C ASN A 317 31.29 4.62 1.09
N SER A 318 30.12 4.68 1.74
CA SER A 318 28.88 5.19 1.12
C SER A 318 28.39 6.53 1.68
N LEU A 319 28.99 7.05 2.77
CA LEU A 319 28.54 8.31 3.36
C LEU A 319 28.87 9.51 2.47
N ILE A 320 27.84 10.19 1.96
CA ILE A 320 27.95 11.42 1.15
C ILE A 320 27.33 12.60 1.90
N ILE A 321 28.17 13.47 2.45
CA ILE A 321 27.73 14.68 3.15
C ILE A 321 27.99 15.91 2.28
N SER A 322 26.91 16.43 1.70
CA SER A 322 26.92 17.72 0.98
C SER A 322 27.02 18.88 1.97
N LYS A 323 27.80 19.91 1.63
CA LYS A 323 27.86 21.17 2.39
C LYS A 323 26.45 21.76 2.53
N ALA A 324 26.20 22.42 3.66
CA ALA A 324 24.95 23.13 3.87
C ALA A 324 24.81 24.28 2.85
N LYS A 325 23.65 24.36 2.20
CA LYS A 325 23.34 25.40 1.20
C LYS A 325 22.36 26.41 1.81
N LEU A 326 22.67 27.70 1.70
CA LEU A 326 21.70 28.76 1.95
C LEU A 326 20.97 29.08 0.65
N ILE A 327 19.66 28.94 0.66
CA ILE A 327 18.79 29.35 -0.45
C ILE A 327 18.25 30.73 -0.11
N TYR A 328 18.74 31.75 -0.82
CA TYR A 328 18.19 33.10 -0.72
C TYR A 328 17.11 33.29 -1.78
N SER A 329 15.92 33.69 -1.36
CA SER A 329 14.87 34.21 -2.25
C SER A 329 14.69 35.69 -1.98
N LYS A 330 15.07 36.55 -2.91
CA LYS A 330 14.84 38.00 -2.82
C LYS A 330 13.50 38.30 -3.50
N ALA A 331 12.45 38.52 -2.71
CA ALA A 331 11.18 39.02 -3.23
C ALA A 331 11.35 40.52 -3.55
N GLY A 332 11.54 40.85 -4.83
CA GLY A 332 11.42 42.23 -5.30
C GLY A 332 9.95 42.61 -5.32
N VAL A 333 9.52 43.48 -4.41
CA VAL A 333 8.19 44.10 -4.48
C VAL A 333 8.36 45.46 -5.17
N ASP A 334 8.19 45.48 -6.48
CA ASP A 334 7.94 46.73 -7.22
C ASP A 334 6.43 46.90 -7.39
N ILE A 335 5.84 47.83 -6.63
CA ILE A 335 4.46 48.25 -6.81
C ILE A 335 4.45 49.29 -7.92
N THR A 336 4.04 48.89 -9.13
CA THR A 336 3.53 49.83 -10.13
C THR A 336 2.04 49.60 -10.36
N LYS A 337 1.30 50.72 -10.51
CA LYS A 337 -0.14 50.75 -10.78
C LYS A 337 -0.46 50.27 -12.21
N ALA A 338 -0.21 49.00 -12.51
CA ALA A 338 -0.85 48.25 -13.60
C ALA A 338 -0.24 46.85 -13.66
N GLY A 339 -1.04 45.82 -13.30
CA GLY A 339 -0.84 44.43 -13.75
C GLY A 339 0.46 43.74 -13.34
N THR A 340 0.34 42.76 -12.44
CA THR A 340 1.39 41.80 -12.07
C THR A 340 1.97 41.10 -13.30
N VAL A 341 3.24 41.39 -13.62
CA VAL A 341 4.10 40.52 -14.43
C VAL A 341 5.08 39.87 -13.46
N THR A 342 4.92 38.57 -13.23
CA THR A 342 5.87 37.74 -12.48
C THR A 342 7.12 37.52 -13.33
N GLU A 343 8.21 38.21 -13.01
CA GLU A 343 9.55 37.80 -13.44
C GLU A 343 10.02 36.60 -12.61
N GLU A 344 10.71 35.66 -13.27
CA GLU A 344 11.25 34.45 -12.66
C GLU A 344 12.14 34.77 -11.46
N ASN A 345 11.77 34.20 -10.30
CA ASN A 345 12.56 34.27 -9.09
C ASN A 345 13.90 33.54 -9.30
N ASN A 346 14.97 34.28 -9.56
CA ASN A 346 16.32 33.75 -9.54
C ASN A 346 16.68 33.22 -8.14
N ARG A 347 16.66 31.88 -7.97
CA ARG A 347 17.17 31.19 -6.77
C ARG A 347 18.67 30.98 -6.95
N TYR A 348 19.47 31.67 -6.14
CA TYR A 348 20.90 31.38 -6.03
C TYR A 348 21.16 30.58 -4.76
N SER A 349 21.79 29.42 -4.89
CA SER A 349 22.31 28.65 -3.75
C SER A 349 23.74 29.06 -3.49
N ILE A 350 24.04 29.57 -2.29
CA ILE A 350 25.40 29.83 -1.85
C ILE A 350 25.82 28.67 -0.95
N ASP A 351 26.91 28.00 -1.29
CA ASP A 351 27.53 27.01 -0.42
C ASP A 351 28.18 27.74 0.77
N ILE A 352 27.89 27.31 2.00
CA ILE A 352 28.54 27.89 3.17
C ILE A 352 29.96 27.34 3.25
N GLU A 353 30.98 28.19 3.09
CA GLU A 353 32.39 27.78 3.13
C GLU A 353 32.84 27.35 4.54
N GLU A 354 32.34 28.02 5.59
CA GLU A 354 32.59 27.67 6.99
C GLU A 354 31.36 27.96 7.88
N PRO A 355 30.43 27.02 8.02
CA PRO A 355 29.34 27.18 8.96
C PRO A 355 29.82 26.95 10.40
N ASN A 356 29.72 27.98 11.25
CA ASN A 356 29.96 27.84 12.69
C ASN A 356 28.73 27.19 13.36
N PHE A 357 28.50 25.90 13.06
CA PHE A 357 27.38 25.16 13.63
C PHE A 357 27.60 24.86 15.11
N VAL A 358 26.57 25.06 15.93
CA VAL A 358 26.51 24.46 17.27
C VAL A 358 26.40 22.95 17.09
N LEU A 359 27.41 22.21 17.55
CA LEU A 359 27.44 20.76 17.40
C LEU A 359 26.41 20.11 18.34
N PRO A 360 25.40 19.40 17.81
CA PRO A 360 24.40 18.70 18.61
C PRO A 360 24.99 17.45 19.28
N ASP A 361 24.28 16.93 20.29
CA ASP A 361 24.64 15.65 20.93
C ASP A 361 24.30 14.47 20.01
N ILE A 362 25.27 14.10 19.18
CA ILE A 362 25.19 12.96 18.25
C ILE A 362 24.97 11.63 18.98
N ILE A 363 25.52 11.44 20.18
CA ILE A 363 25.43 10.16 20.89
C ILE A 363 24.01 9.93 21.38
N THR A 364 23.41 10.93 22.01
CA THR A 364 22.02 10.83 22.50
C THR A 364 21.05 10.67 21.33
N PHE A 365 21.24 11.38 20.23
CA PHE A 365 20.43 11.20 19.02
C PHE A 365 20.51 9.78 18.47
N LEU A 366 21.73 9.28 18.21
CA LEU A 366 21.92 7.94 17.66
C LEU A 366 21.41 6.85 18.62
N GLN A 367 21.56 7.05 19.93
CA GLN A 367 21.03 6.15 20.94
C GLN A 367 19.50 6.07 20.87
N ASN A 368 18.81 7.20 20.81
CA ASN A 368 17.34 7.24 20.68
C ASN A 368 16.87 6.64 19.36
N GLN A 369 17.65 6.78 18.29
CA GLN A 369 17.30 6.24 16.98
C GLN A 369 17.58 4.74 16.85
N THR A 370 18.55 4.18 17.57
CA THR A 370 19.05 2.81 17.33
C THR A 370 18.93 1.87 18.53
N ASN A 371 18.68 2.41 19.74
CA ASN A 371 18.72 1.70 21.02
C ASN A 371 20.07 1.01 21.34
N LEU A 372 21.15 1.32 20.60
CA LEU A 372 22.48 0.79 20.88
C LEU A 372 23.12 1.46 22.10
N THR A 373 24.02 0.73 22.75
CA THR A 373 24.77 1.31 23.87
C THR A 373 25.67 2.44 23.40
N ARG A 374 25.87 3.45 24.27
CA ARG A 374 26.78 4.58 23.99
C ARG A 374 28.19 4.09 23.61
N ARG A 375 28.68 3.01 24.23
CA ARG A 375 29.98 2.41 23.93
C ARG A 375 30.06 1.96 22.46
N THR A 376 29.06 1.22 21.98
CA THR A 376 28.98 0.73 20.60
C THR A 376 28.93 1.89 19.60
N LEU A 377 28.11 2.91 19.88
CA LEU A 377 27.99 4.08 19.00
C LEU A 377 29.29 4.89 18.90
N VAL A 378 29.96 5.12 20.04
CA VAL A 378 31.27 5.78 20.07
C VAL A 378 32.29 4.96 19.27
N GLU A 379 32.25 3.64 19.38
CA GLU A 379 33.17 2.76 18.65
C GLU A 379 32.96 2.85 17.14
N ILE A 380 31.70 2.80 16.66
CA ILE A 380 31.34 2.97 15.24
C ILE A 380 31.83 4.33 14.72
N LEU A 381 31.54 5.41 15.45
CA LEU A 381 31.92 6.77 15.04
C LEU A 381 33.44 6.98 14.99
N LYS A 382 34.19 6.44 15.97
CA LYS A 382 35.65 6.57 15.99
C LYS A 382 36.31 5.72 14.91
N LYS A 383 35.85 4.48 14.70
CA LYS A 383 36.43 3.56 13.73
C LYS A 383 36.09 3.92 12.28
N SER A 384 34.98 4.61 12.03
CA SER A 384 34.61 5.07 10.67
C SER A 384 35.59 6.09 10.08
N LYS A 385 36.31 6.85 10.93
CA LYS A 385 37.21 7.94 10.54
C LYS A 385 36.53 9.05 9.70
N ARG A 386 35.21 9.20 9.81
CA ARG A 386 34.41 10.22 9.08
C ARG A 386 33.88 11.35 9.96
N LEU A 387 34.35 11.47 11.21
CA LEU A 387 33.88 12.49 12.17
C LEU A 387 34.07 13.93 11.70
N ASP A 388 35.01 14.21 10.80
CA ASP A 388 35.16 15.57 10.26
C ASP A 388 34.01 15.99 9.33
N ASP A 389 33.25 15.03 8.78
CA ASP A 389 32.05 15.34 7.99
C ASP A 389 30.89 15.82 8.87
N PHE A 390 30.86 15.42 10.14
CA PHE A 390 29.90 15.94 11.11
C PHE A 390 30.02 17.46 11.26
N LYS A 391 31.24 18.01 11.21
CA LYS A 391 31.45 19.46 11.28
C LYS A 391 30.93 20.21 10.05
N LYS A 392 30.87 19.54 8.89
CA LYS A 392 30.43 20.14 7.61
C LYS A 392 28.92 20.26 7.53
N ASN A 393 28.19 19.27 8.05
CA ASN A 393 26.73 19.27 8.11
C ASN A 393 26.26 18.30 9.22
N PRO A 394 26.12 18.79 10.48
CA PRO A 394 25.84 17.93 11.63
C PRO A 394 24.54 17.12 11.49
N GLN A 395 23.46 17.77 11.06
CA GLN A 395 22.14 17.15 10.94
C GLN A 395 22.16 16.02 9.90
N LYS A 396 22.65 16.32 8.68
CA LYS A 396 22.72 15.30 7.62
C LYS A 396 23.63 14.13 8.02
N PHE A 397 24.76 14.40 8.65
CA PHE A 397 25.64 13.34 9.14
C PHE A 397 24.94 12.44 10.17
N MET A 398 24.20 13.02 11.11
CA MET A 398 23.43 12.26 12.11
C MET A 398 22.36 11.37 11.48
N ASP A 399 21.59 11.93 10.54
CA ASP A 399 20.50 11.22 9.87
C ASP A 399 21.03 10.05 9.01
N GLU A 400 22.09 10.29 8.23
CA GLU A 400 22.71 9.27 7.37
C GLU A 400 23.36 8.14 8.20
N VAL A 401 24.10 8.48 9.26
CA VAL A 401 24.70 7.47 10.15
C VAL A 401 23.62 6.66 10.87
N ALA A 402 22.55 7.30 11.34
CA ALA A 402 21.41 6.59 11.94
C ALA A 402 20.76 5.63 10.94
N SER A 403 20.55 6.08 9.70
CA SER A 403 19.98 5.26 8.62
C SER A 403 20.85 4.03 8.33
N ILE A 404 22.17 4.21 8.19
CA ILE A 404 23.13 3.12 7.96
C ILE A 404 23.09 2.10 9.11
N ILE A 405 23.16 2.56 10.37
CA ILE A 405 23.14 1.67 11.53
C ILE A 405 21.84 0.87 11.59
N LYS A 406 20.68 1.54 11.42
CA LYS A 406 19.38 0.87 11.40
C LYS A 406 19.30 -0.17 10.29
N ARG A 407 19.79 0.14 9.08
CA ARG A 407 19.81 -0.78 7.94
C ARG A 407 20.66 -2.01 8.25
N LYS A 408 21.91 -1.83 8.70
CA LYS A 408 22.79 -2.97 9.04
C LYS A 408 22.25 -3.82 10.19
N MET A 409 21.65 -3.20 11.20
CA MET A 409 21.02 -3.91 12.31
C MET A 409 19.86 -4.79 11.82
N ARG A 410 18.97 -4.27 10.97
CA ARG A 410 17.88 -5.06 10.37
C ARG A 410 18.40 -6.25 9.57
N LEU A 411 19.46 -6.04 8.78
CA LEU A 411 20.06 -7.10 7.97
C LEU A 411 20.61 -8.23 8.83
N MET A 412 21.37 -7.90 9.87
CA MET A 412 21.96 -8.90 10.75
C MET A 412 20.94 -9.67 11.57
N ILE A 413 19.85 -9.01 12.01
CA ILE A 413 18.77 -9.69 12.73
C ILE A 413 18.16 -10.81 11.87
N VAL A 414 17.98 -10.59 10.57
CA VAL A 414 17.44 -11.60 9.66
C VAL A 414 18.48 -12.68 9.34
N ASP A 415 19.75 -12.31 9.19
CA ASP A 415 20.81 -13.27 8.91
C ASP A 415 21.02 -14.26 10.08
N GLY A 416 20.91 -13.77 11.32
CA GLY A 416 21.03 -14.56 12.54
C GLY A 416 19.74 -15.25 13.02
N ILE A 417 18.63 -15.09 12.30
CA ILE A 417 17.36 -15.70 12.72
C ILE A 417 17.41 -17.23 12.60
N LYS A 418 16.92 -17.90 13.64
CA LYS A 418 16.69 -19.35 13.71
C LYS A 418 15.24 -19.59 14.08
N TYR A 419 14.57 -20.46 13.32
CA TYR A 419 13.20 -20.85 13.59
C TYR A 419 13.14 -22.20 14.29
N GLU A 420 12.19 -22.34 15.20
CA GLU A 420 11.85 -23.60 15.85
C GLU A 420 10.34 -23.79 15.80
N LYS A 421 9.91 -25.02 15.50
CA LYS A 421 8.49 -25.39 15.50
C LYS A 421 7.95 -25.29 16.93
N VAL A 422 6.81 -24.64 17.13
CA VAL A 422 6.17 -24.45 18.45
C VAL A 422 5.38 -25.71 18.85
N GLY A 423 5.99 -26.89 18.71
CA GLY A 423 5.33 -28.18 18.93
C GLY A 423 4.35 -28.59 17.82
N ASP A 424 3.65 -29.70 18.04
CA ASP A 424 2.71 -30.29 17.06
C ASP A 424 1.28 -29.75 17.17
N ASP A 425 0.97 -29.03 18.25
CA ASP A 425 -0.38 -28.53 18.55
C ASP A 425 -0.61 -27.07 18.12
N GLU A 426 0.45 -26.33 17.78
CA GLU A 426 0.36 -24.94 17.28
C GLU A 426 0.39 -24.88 15.75
N TYR A 427 -0.79 -24.80 15.15
CA TYR A 427 -0.97 -24.74 13.70
C TYR A 427 -2.18 -23.88 13.29
N TYR A 428 -2.24 -23.55 12.01
CA TYR A 428 -3.43 -22.96 11.40
C TYR A 428 -4.49 -24.03 11.14
N ALA A 429 -5.62 -23.91 11.82
CA ALA A 429 -6.75 -24.82 11.69
C ALA A 429 -7.35 -24.77 10.29
N GLN A 430 -7.74 -25.93 9.75
CA GLN A 430 -8.28 -26.04 8.40
C GLN A 430 -9.65 -25.34 8.28
N GLU A 431 -10.39 -25.29 9.38
CA GLU A 431 -11.70 -24.67 9.53
C GLU A 431 -11.69 -23.17 9.23
N LEU A 432 -10.52 -22.52 9.28
CA LEU A 432 -10.36 -21.11 8.90
C LEU A 432 -10.73 -20.83 7.43
N PHE A 433 -10.64 -21.84 6.55
CA PHE A 433 -11.08 -21.72 5.17
C PHE A 433 -12.62 -21.69 5.02
N GLU A 434 -13.36 -22.22 6.01
CA GLU A 434 -14.83 -22.23 6.02
C GLU A 434 -15.43 -20.95 6.59
N THR A 435 -14.72 -20.29 7.52
CA THR A 435 -15.22 -19.11 8.25
C THR A 435 -15.01 -17.79 7.52
N GLU A 436 -14.05 -17.73 6.60
CA GLU A 436 -13.69 -16.50 5.89
C GLU A 436 -14.42 -16.37 4.55
N GLU A 437 -15.23 -15.32 4.40
CA GLU A 437 -15.91 -14.99 3.15
C GLU A 437 -14.95 -14.25 2.19
N LEU A 438 -14.37 -14.99 1.24
CA LEU A 438 -13.62 -14.37 0.15
C LEU A 438 -14.58 -13.75 -0.88
N SER A 439 -14.24 -12.57 -1.40
CA SER A 439 -15.06 -11.89 -2.42
C SER A 439 -14.18 -11.13 -3.41
N GLY A 440 -14.50 -11.21 -4.70
CA GLY A 440 -13.74 -10.58 -5.78
C GLY A 440 -14.65 -10.08 -6.92
N TYR A 441 -14.06 -9.58 -8.00
CA TYR A 441 -14.78 -9.06 -9.17
C TYR A 441 -14.45 -9.89 -10.42
N LEU A 442 -15.49 -10.47 -11.05
CA LEU A 442 -15.33 -11.43 -12.15
C LEU A 442 -14.64 -10.89 -13.40
N SER A 443 -14.79 -9.59 -13.66
CA SER A 443 -14.25 -8.95 -14.85
C SER A 443 -12.80 -8.49 -14.69
N LYS A 444 -12.30 -8.37 -13.45
CA LYS A 444 -10.97 -7.84 -13.11
C LYS A 444 -10.55 -8.29 -11.70
N ASN A 445 -9.80 -9.40 -11.61
CA ASN A 445 -9.18 -9.98 -10.39
C ASN A 445 -9.66 -11.36 -9.92
N MET A 446 -10.36 -12.13 -10.75
CA MET A 446 -10.74 -13.51 -10.42
C MET A 446 -10.46 -14.47 -11.57
N ILE A 447 -9.92 -15.65 -11.26
CA ILE A 447 -9.75 -16.76 -12.20
C ILE A 447 -10.50 -17.96 -11.64
N GLY A 448 -11.36 -18.59 -12.45
CA GLY A 448 -12.05 -19.82 -12.06
C GLY A 448 -11.06 -20.94 -11.81
N SER A 449 -11.28 -21.72 -10.75
CA SER A 449 -10.36 -22.78 -10.33
C SER A 449 -11.12 -24.07 -10.05
N GLU A 450 -10.61 -25.16 -10.64
CA GLU A 450 -11.08 -26.51 -10.34
C GLU A 450 -10.11 -27.28 -9.45
N LYS A 451 -8.86 -26.81 -9.31
CA LYS A 451 -7.78 -27.46 -8.53
C LYS A 451 -7.55 -26.83 -7.15
N SER A 452 -8.15 -25.69 -6.84
CA SER A 452 -8.04 -25.03 -5.54
C SER A 452 -9.19 -25.35 -4.59
N VAL A 453 -9.00 -25.02 -3.31
CA VAL A 453 -10.02 -25.10 -2.26
C VAL A 453 -11.16 -24.10 -2.45
N TYR A 454 -11.00 -23.10 -3.31
CA TYR A 454 -12.02 -22.15 -3.71
C TYR A 454 -12.35 -22.27 -5.20
N ASP A 455 -13.60 -21.99 -5.58
CA ASP A 455 -14.06 -22.00 -6.97
C ASP A 455 -13.47 -20.87 -7.83
N TYR A 456 -12.92 -19.85 -7.17
CA TYR A 456 -12.18 -18.77 -7.80
C TYR A 456 -10.94 -18.38 -6.99
N ILE A 457 -9.88 -18.01 -7.69
CA ILE A 457 -8.66 -17.41 -7.13
C ILE A 457 -8.73 -15.90 -7.31
N ILE A 458 -8.54 -15.16 -6.22
CA ILE A 458 -8.39 -13.70 -6.25
C ILE A 458 -6.91 -13.37 -6.42
N TYR A 459 -6.56 -12.61 -7.45
CA TYR A 459 -5.19 -12.17 -7.68
C TYR A 459 -5.07 -10.64 -7.56
N ASP A 460 -3.91 -10.18 -7.12
CA ASP A 460 -3.56 -8.79 -6.86
C ASP A 460 -2.51 -8.27 -7.87
N SER A 461 -1.87 -9.17 -8.61
CA SER A 461 -0.90 -8.83 -9.67
C SER A 461 -1.09 -9.64 -10.95
N ASP A 462 -0.57 -9.11 -12.08
CA ASP A 462 -0.55 -9.83 -13.36
C ASP A 462 0.24 -11.15 -13.27
N VAL A 463 1.31 -11.18 -12.46
CA VAL A 463 2.14 -12.38 -12.26
C VAL A 463 1.33 -13.46 -11.56
N GLU A 464 0.62 -13.11 -10.49
CA GLU A 464 -0.27 -14.04 -9.80
C GLU A 464 -1.39 -14.58 -10.69
N ALA A 465 -1.96 -13.73 -11.55
CA ALA A 465 -2.96 -14.15 -12.53
C ALA A 465 -2.40 -15.21 -13.48
N GLU A 466 -1.20 -14.96 -14.03
CA GLU A 466 -0.50 -15.88 -14.93
C GLU A 466 -0.17 -17.21 -14.25
N PHE A 467 0.28 -17.18 -12.99
CA PHE A 467 0.52 -18.38 -12.20
C PHE A 467 -0.76 -19.20 -11.98
N ALA A 468 -1.86 -18.56 -11.56
CA ALA A 468 -3.13 -19.22 -11.35
C ALA A 468 -3.64 -19.90 -12.65
N GLU A 469 -3.57 -19.21 -13.80
CA GLU A 469 -3.95 -19.80 -15.08
C GLU A 469 -3.08 -21.01 -15.47
N LYS A 470 -1.77 -20.94 -15.23
CA LYS A 470 -0.84 -22.01 -15.58
C LYS A 470 -0.93 -23.19 -14.63
N PHE A 471 -1.18 -22.96 -13.33
CA PHE A 471 -1.49 -24.02 -12.38
C PHE A 471 -2.74 -24.80 -12.80
N GLU A 472 -3.81 -24.11 -13.21
CA GLU A 472 -5.02 -24.77 -13.72
C GLU A 472 -4.74 -25.61 -14.98
N LYS A 473 -3.97 -25.09 -15.93
CA LYS A 473 -3.68 -25.77 -17.21
C LYS A 473 -2.64 -26.90 -17.11
N ASN A 474 -1.86 -26.99 -16.04
CA ASN A 474 -0.77 -27.99 -15.93
C ASN A 474 -1.22 -29.27 -15.20
N ASP A 475 -1.18 -30.41 -15.88
CA ASP A 475 -1.63 -31.72 -15.36
C ASP A 475 -0.79 -32.29 -14.20
N SER A 476 0.45 -31.83 -14.07
CA SER A 476 1.36 -32.22 -12.98
C SER A 476 0.95 -31.53 -11.67
N VAL A 477 0.31 -30.36 -11.76
CA VAL A 477 -0.23 -29.64 -10.60
C VAL A 477 -1.54 -30.30 -10.20
N LYS A 478 -1.53 -31.01 -9.06
CA LYS A 478 -2.72 -31.72 -8.55
C LYS A 478 -3.59 -30.82 -7.70
N MET A 479 -2.98 -29.89 -6.99
CA MET A 479 -3.65 -28.90 -6.18
C MET A 479 -2.75 -27.68 -5.98
N TYR A 480 -3.38 -26.51 -5.86
CA TYR A 480 -2.72 -25.32 -5.36
C TYR A 480 -3.70 -24.49 -4.53
N ILE A 481 -3.18 -23.68 -3.64
CA ILE A 481 -3.94 -22.73 -2.83
C ILE A 481 -3.24 -21.37 -2.89
N LYS A 482 -4.02 -20.29 -3.05
CA LYS A 482 -3.52 -18.96 -2.66
C LYS A 482 -3.62 -18.88 -1.15
N LEU A 483 -2.49 -18.66 -0.49
CA LEU A 483 -2.44 -18.63 0.97
C LEU A 483 -3.18 -17.39 1.49
N PRO A 484 -4.21 -17.55 2.34
CA PRO A 484 -5.00 -16.42 2.80
C PRO A 484 -4.23 -15.46 3.70
N ASP A 485 -4.77 -14.25 3.85
CA ASP A 485 -4.18 -13.19 4.67
C ASP A 485 -3.96 -13.57 6.14
N TRP A 486 -4.71 -14.53 6.68
CA TRP A 486 -4.51 -14.99 8.06
C TRP A 486 -3.30 -15.92 8.23
N PHE A 487 -2.75 -16.47 7.14
CA PHE A 487 -1.55 -17.32 7.18
C PHE A 487 -0.31 -16.43 7.28
N LYS A 488 0.26 -16.29 8.48
CA LYS A 488 1.37 -15.35 8.74
C LYS A 488 2.57 -16.05 9.40
N ILE A 489 3.73 -15.84 8.81
CA ILE A 489 5.03 -16.18 9.37
C ILE A 489 5.52 -14.96 10.18
N LEU A 490 5.85 -15.19 11.45
CA LEU A 490 6.40 -14.14 12.32
C LEU A 490 7.83 -13.83 11.90
N THR A 491 8.12 -12.58 11.59
CA THR A 491 9.50 -12.13 11.32
C THR A 491 9.84 -10.89 12.14
N PRO A 492 11.13 -10.61 12.37
CA PRO A 492 11.58 -9.37 13.02
C PRO A 492 11.24 -8.10 12.23
N LEU A 493 10.83 -8.23 10.97
CA LEU A 493 10.47 -7.11 10.08
C LEU A 493 8.94 -6.96 9.94
N GLY A 494 8.16 -7.59 10.81
CA GLY A 494 6.70 -7.70 10.75
C GLY A 494 6.24 -9.04 10.18
N SER A 495 4.93 -9.28 10.14
CA SER A 495 4.39 -10.52 9.57
C SER A 495 4.71 -10.65 8.07
N TYR A 496 4.88 -11.89 7.63
CA TYR A 496 5.12 -12.27 6.24
C TYR A 496 4.08 -13.31 5.82
N ASN A 497 3.54 -13.18 4.61
CA ASN A 497 2.55 -14.07 4.03
C ASN A 497 3.09 -14.52 2.68
N PRO A 498 3.44 -15.80 2.49
CA PRO A 498 3.76 -16.31 1.17
C PRO A 498 2.52 -16.34 0.27
N ASP A 499 2.70 -16.37 -1.05
CA ASP A 499 1.57 -16.30 -1.98
C ASP A 499 0.85 -17.64 -2.18
N TRP A 500 1.59 -18.74 -2.40
CA TRP A 500 1.00 -20.02 -2.82
C TRP A 500 1.47 -21.23 -2.03
N GLY A 501 0.59 -22.20 -1.84
CA GLY A 501 0.94 -23.59 -1.54
C GLY A 501 0.60 -24.47 -2.74
N VAL A 502 1.51 -25.34 -3.19
CA VAL A 502 1.34 -26.12 -4.43
C VAL A 502 1.75 -27.58 -4.21
N LEU A 503 0.90 -28.51 -4.65
CA LEU A 503 1.21 -29.92 -4.74
C LEU A 503 1.42 -30.31 -6.21
N ILE A 504 2.62 -30.77 -6.52
CA ILE A 504 2.99 -31.28 -7.84
C ILE A 504 3.24 -32.78 -7.74
N GLU A 505 2.74 -33.53 -8.72
CA GLU A 505 3.06 -34.95 -8.88
C GLU A 505 3.89 -35.13 -10.14
N LYS A 506 5.11 -35.64 -9.97
CA LYS A 506 6.06 -35.93 -11.04
C LYS A 506 6.02 -37.42 -11.37
N ASP A 507 5.96 -37.72 -12.67
CA ASP A 507 5.93 -39.08 -13.22
C ASP A 507 4.82 -39.99 -12.63
N ASN A 508 3.73 -39.41 -12.12
CA ASN A 508 2.65 -40.10 -11.39
C ASN A 508 3.12 -40.94 -10.18
N ILE A 509 4.29 -40.62 -9.61
CA ILE A 509 4.90 -41.38 -8.51
C ILE A 509 5.38 -40.46 -7.40
N GLU A 510 6.07 -39.37 -7.72
CA GLU A 510 6.72 -38.50 -6.74
C GLU A 510 5.85 -37.27 -6.46
N LYS A 511 5.44 -37.09 -5.20
CA LYS A 511 4.70 -35.91 -4.75
C LYS A 511 5.65 -34.89 -4.13
N LEU A 512 5.60 -33.66 -4.63
CA LEU A 512 6.42 -32.53 -4.20
C LEU A 512 5.53 -31.41 -3.68
N TYR A 513 5.87 -30.91 -2.49
CA TYR A 513 5.11 -29.87 -1.78
C TYR A 513 5.89 -28.57 -1.82
N PHE A 514 5.33 -27.54 -2.44
CA PHE A 514 5.97 -26.24 -2.57
C PHE A 514 5.20 -25.16 -1.82
N VAL A 515 5.95 -24.19 -1.31
CA VAL A 515 5.43 -22.85 -1.02
C VAL A 515 6.13 -21.88 -1.96
N VAL A 516 5.34 -21.13 -2.72
CA VAL A 516 5.86 -20.29 -3.81
C VAL A 516 5.56 -18.82 -3.53
N GLU A 517 6.60 -18.00 -3.58
CA GLU A 517 6.49 -16.54 -3.61
C GLU A 517 6.62 -16.05 -5.06
N THR A 518 5.62 -15.33 -5.53
CA THR A 518 5.60 -14.69 -6.85
C THR A 518 6.07 -13.24 -6.77
N LYS A 519 7.18 -12.91 -7.43
CA LYS A 519 7.72 -11.55 -7.39
C LYS A 519 7.05 -10.65 -8.43
N GLY A 520 6.36 -9.61 -7.94
CA GLY A 520 5.96 -8.47 -8.76
C GLY A 520 7.12 -7.49 -8.98
N ASN A 521 7.20 -6.88 -10.17
CA ASN A 521 8.23 -5.90 -10.49
C ASN A 521 7.91 -4.54 -9.82
N ILE A 522 8.48 -4.25 -8.63
CA ILE A 522 8.36 -2.93 -7.99
C ILE A 522 9.74 -2.37 -7.57
N LEU A 523 9.94 -1.10 -7.94
CA LEU A 523 11.19 -0.41 -8.27
C LEU A 523 11.77 0.45 -7.12
N ALA A 524 11.69 0.02 -5.86
CA ALA A 524 12.37 0.72 -4.76
C ALA A 524 13.38 -0.20 -4.09
N GLU A 525 14.67 0.18 -4.09
CA GLU A 525 15.76 -0.62 -3.53
C GLU A 525 15.56 -0.94 -2.03
N GLU A 526 15.03 0.00 -1.24
CA GLU A 526 14.75 -0.23 0.19
C GLU A 526 13.55 -1.16 0.44
N LEU A 527 12.49 -1.07 -0.38
CA LEU A 527 11.36 -2.00 -0.31
C LEU A 527 11.81 -3.41 -0.74
N ARG A 528 12.65 -3.50 -1.78
CA ARG A 528 13.29 -4.76 -2.21
C ARG A 528 14.07 -5.41 -1.09
N GLU A 529 14.87 -4.67 -0.33
CA GLU A 529 15.69 -5.26 0.74
C GLU A 529 14.84 -5.81 1.88
N ARG A 530 13.79 -5.08 2.32
CA ARG A 530 12.90 -5.55 3.39
C ARG A 530 12.06 -6.76 2.95
N GLU A 531 11.46 -6.70 1.77
CA GLU A 531 10.66 -7.80 1.21
C GLU A 531 11.53 -9.02 0.97
N TYR A 532 12.69 -8.86 0.34
CA TYR A 532 13.66 -9.93 0.15
C TYR A 532 14.03 -10.61 1.47
N LYS A 533 14.27 -9.84 2.53
CA LYS A 533 14.59 -10.39 3.84
C LYS A 533 13.42 -11.11 4.51
N LYS A 534 12.17 -10.69 4.28
CA LYS A 534 10.98 -11.47 4.68
C LYS A 534 10.90 -12.81 3.93
N ILE A 535 11.23 -12.81 2.63
CA ILE A 535 11.30 -14.06 1.84
C ILE A 535 12.38 -14.99 2.38
N GLN A 536 13.56 -14.46 2.77
CA GLN A 536 14.61 -15.24 3.44
C GLN A 536 14.14 -15.84 4.78
N CYS A 537 13.32 -15.12 5.55
CA CYS A 537 12.65 -15.67 6.71
C CYS A 537 11.71 -16.83 6.35
N GLY A 538 11.00 -16.74 5.23
CA GLY A 538 10.19 -17.83 4.67
C GLY A 538 11.00 -19.10 4.42
N TYR A 539 12.14 -18.99 3.73
CA TYR A 539 13.07 -20.12 3.53
C TYR A 539 13.45 -20.80 4.85
N LYS A 540 13.86 -20.02 5.86
CA LYS A 540 14.26 -20.55 7.16
C LYS A 540 13.09 -21.15 7.95
N HIS A 541 11.90 -20.56 7.86
CA HIS A 541 10.68 -21.06 8.48
C HIS A 541 10.33 -22.46 7.95
N PHE A 542 10.19 -22.62 6.64
CA PHE A 542 9.80 -23.91 6.06
C PHE A 542 10.91 -24.97 6.18
N ALA A 543 12.18 -24.55 6.16
CA ALA A 543 13.29 -25.46 6.47
C ALA A 543 13.21 -25.99 7.91
N ALA A 544 12.84 -25.15 8.88
CA ALA A 544 12.71 -25.54 10.29
C ALA A 544 11.52 -26.47 10.56
N LEU A 545 10.50 -26.50 9.69
CA LEU A 545 9.40 -27.45 9.81
C LEU A 545 9.84 -28.89 9.55
N GLY A 546 10.92 -29.12 8.78
CA GLY A 546 11.45 -30.46 8.50
C GLY A 546 10.53 -31.36 7.69
N ASN A 547 9.43 -30.82 7.15
CA ASN A 547 8.36 -31.58 6.52
C ASN A 547 8.59 -31.88 5.03
N GLU A 548 9.79 -31.72 4.48
CA GLU A 548 10.08 -31.89 3.03
C GLU A 548 9.35 -30.88 2.12
N THR A 549 8.80 -29.80 2.69
CA THR A 549 8.24 -28.67 1.94
C THR A 549 9.38 -27.84 1.34
N ILE A 550 9.31 -27.56 0.05
CA ILE A 550 10.29 -26.75 -0.66
C ILE A 550 9.75 -25.33 -0.82
N PHE A 551 10.38 -24.36 -0.17
CA PHE A 551 10.08 -22.95 -0.40
C PHE A 551 10.84 -22.44 -1.63
N LYS A 552 10.19 -21.73 -2.55
CA LYS A 552 10.80 -21.16 -3.76
C LYS A 552 10.29 -19.75 -4.03
N GLU A 553 11.20 -18.88 -4.46
CA GLU A 553 10.85 -17.58 -5.05
C GLU A 553 11.00 -17.64 -6.57
N THR A 554 10.06 -17.07 -7.31
CA THR A 554 10.11 -17.05 -8.78
C THR A 554 9.36 -15.85 -9.35
N ASP A 555 9.75 -15.42 -10.55
CA ASP A 555 9.08 -14.38 -11.34
C ASP A 555 8.30 -14.95 -12.54
N SER A 556 8.48 -16.24 -12.87
CA SER A 556 7.74 -16.91 -13.93
C SER A 556 7.45 -18.38 -13.63
N PHE A 557 6.33 -18.87 -14.18
CA PHE A 557 5.91 -20.25 -14.00
C PHE A 557 6.86 -21.23 -14.70
N GLU A 558 7.38 -20.87 -15.87
CA GLU A 558 8.34 -21.67 -16.65
C GLU A 558 9.57 -22.00 -15.82
N LYS A 559 10.20 -20.98 -15.23
CA LYS A 559 11.36 -21.19 -14.35
C LYS A 559 11.02 -22.03 -13.13
N PHE A 560 9.79 -21.89 -12.61
CA PHE A 560 9.36 -22.70 -11.49
C PHE A 560 9.29 -24.18 -11.87
N ILE A 561 8.54 -24.52 -12.93
CA ILE A 561 8.28 -25.90 -13.33
C ILE A 561 9.53 -26.61 -13.89
N GLU A 562 10.44 -25.91 -14.56
CA GLU A 562 11.71 -26.47 -15.04
C GLU A 562 12.63 -26.94 -13.89
N ASN A 563 12.46 -26.37 -12.70
CA ASN A 563 13.24 -26.70 -11.51
C ASN A 563 12.52 -27.70 -10.58
N VAL A 564 11.41 -28.30 -11.02
CA VAL A 564 10.65 -29.35 -10.31
C VAL A 564 11.06 -30.71 -10.87
#